data_AF-A0A963FCJ6-F1
#
_entry.id   AF-A0A963FCJ6-F1
#
_cell.length_a   1.000
_cell.length_b   1.000
_cell.length_c   1.000
_cell.angle_alpha   90.00
_cell.angle_beta   90.00
_cell.angle_gamma   90.00
#
_symmetry.space_group_name_H-M   'P 1'
#
loop_
_entity.id
_entity.type
_entity.pdbx_description
1 polymer ?
#
loop_
_entity_poly.entity_id
_entity_poly.type
_entity_poly.pdbx_seq_one_letter_code
_entity_poly.pdbx_strand_id
1 'polypeptide(L)'
;YFGSFEQIEHLFSHSRTFRDFRQNPAYFGLSHGYALMIMSRQQKRRPGHRLNGDNIQYDVMQEVVVFSEHHLAAPAINERDTRKALRTREFGHLVSEAEKRVAGHTERKAGLQRRRIQLQMKLKSLAAGAEPADPAEEPPEFAGQTAASLSQQLRDTETEISKASQSFKTINDYLDLLAEVIGNPAECCSLSIQSDYLNRANVMVEEGSGNEIPYAEIRIGETRHHWVIVKYPLSEAVEQSSTADLFHAVYDN
;
A
#
# COMPACT_ATOMS: atom_id res chain seq x y z
N TYR A 1 22.12 -1.52 4.71
CA TYR A 1 22.00 -1.81 6.16
C TYR A 1 20.63 -2.43 6.37
N PHE A 2 20.54 -3.60 7.01
CA PHE A 2 19.32 -4.42 7.15
C PHE A 2 18.71 -4.37 8.57
N GLY A 3 19.11 -3.40 9.39
CA GLY A 3 18.74 -3.33 10.82
C GLY A 3 19.78 -3.98 11.72
N SER A 4 19.75 -3.66 13.02
CA SER A 4 20.56 -4.36 14.03
C SER A 4 19.89 -5.69 14.41
N PHE A 5 20.65 -6.63 14.97
CA PHE A 5 20.13 -7.90 15.46
C PHE A 5 18.97 -7.71 16.46
N GLU A 6 19.12 -6.79 17.41
CA GLU A 6 18.08 -6.41 18.37
C GLU A 6 16.80 -5.89 17.70
N GLN A 7 16.93 -5.13 16.61
CA GLN A 7 15.77 -4.66 15.85
C GLN A 7 15.02 -5.84 15.23
N ILE A 8 15.73 -6.86 14.71
CA ILE A 8 15.12 -8.03 14.09
C ILE A 8 14.40 -8.90 15.13
N GLU A 9 15.00 -9.17 16.29
CA GLU A 9 14.33 -9.90 17.40
C GLU A 9 13.07 -9.17 17.89
N HIS A 10 13.13 -7.83 17.95
CA HIS A 10 11.98 -7.01 18.31
C HIS A 10 10.81 -7.18 17.33
N LEU A 11 11.06 -7.42 16.03
CA LEU A 11 9.99 -7.64 15.03
C LEU A 11 9.21 -8.93 15.27
N PHE A 12 9.89 -9.99 15.72
CA PHE A 12 9.24 -11.29 15.95
C PHE A 12 8.41 -11.30 17.25
N SER A 13 8.96 -10.76 18.34
CA SER A 13 8.37 -10.82 19.69
C SER A 13 7.03 -10.08 19.84
N HIS A 14 6.83 -9.02 19.06
CA HIS A 14 5.62 -8.17 19.13
C HIS A 14 4.49 -8.63 18.20
N SER A 15 4.73 -9.60 17.32
CA SER A 15 3.74 -10.04 16.35
C SER A 15 2.94 -11.22 16.89
N ARG A 16 1.65 -10.98 17.19
CA ARG A 16 0.71 -12.02 17.63
C ARG A 16 0.69 -13.20 16.66
N THR A 17 0.72 -12.95 15.35
CA THR A 17 0.74 -13.98 14.31
C THR A 17 1.92 -14.93 14.44
N PHE A 18 3.11 -14.43 14.80
CA PHE A 18 4.30 -15.25 14.98
C PHE A 18 4.25 -16.03 16.31
N ARG A 19 3.66 -15.43 17.35
CA ARG A 19 3.39 -16.13 18.61
C ARG A 19 2.42 -17.29 18.41
N ASP A 20 1.30 -17.05 17.75
CA ASP A 20 0.28 -18.06 17.45
C ASP A 20 0.87 -19.17 16.56
N PHE A 21 1.71 -18.81 15.58
CA PHE A 21 2.43 -19.77 14.74
C PHE A 21 3.36 -20.66 15.58
N ARG A 22 4.15 -20.08 16.49
CA ARG A 22 5.05 -20.84 17.38
C ARG A 22 4.30 -21.74 18.34
N GLN A 23 3.18 -21.27 18.89
CA GLN A 23 2.38 -22.02 19.87
C GLN A 23 1.56 -23.16 19.24
N ASN A 24 1.51 -23.26 17.90
CA ASN A 24 0.79 -24.31 17.22
C ASN A 24 1.47 -25.69 17.38
N PRO A 25 0.83 -26.67 18.04
CA PRO A 25 1.42 -27.97 18.30
C PRO A 25 1.79 -28.75 17.04
N ALA A 26 1.11 -28.50 15.91
CA ALA A 26 1.40 -29.16 14.64
C ALA A 26 2.79 -28.84 14.09
N TYR A 27 3.43 -27.78 14.61
CA TYR A 27 4.73 -27.29 14.16
C TYR A 27 5.85 -27.54 15.19
N PHE A 28 5.53 -28.24 16.29
CA PHE A 28 6.51 -28.62 17.29
C PHE A 28 7.52 -29.60 16.67
N GLY A 29 8.82 -29.27 16.78
CA GLY A 29 9.91 -30.03 16.16
C GLY A 29 10.54 -29.37 14.92
N LEU A 30 9.96 -28.28 14.42
CA LEU A 30 10.63 -27.46 13.42
C LEU A 30 11.77 -26.66 14.06
N SER A 31 12.92 -26.62 13.39
CA SER A 31 14.06 -25.78 13.80
C SER A 31 13.98 -24.36 13.23
N HIS A 32 13.27 -24.18 12.11
CA HIS A 32 13.17 -22.92 11.39
C HIS A 32 11.76 -22.73 10.81
N GLY A 33 11.38 -21.48 10.63
CA GLY A 33 10.20 -21.05 9.86
C GLY A 33 10.59 -20.18 8.67
N TYR A 34 9.59 -19.82 7.88
CA TYR A 34 9.68 -18.91 6.76
C TYR A 34 8.71 -17.75 6.94
N ALA A 35 9.11 -16.54 6.57
CA ALA A 35 8.26 -15.36 6.67
C ALA A 35 8.47 -14.43 5.49
N LEU A 36 7.49 -13.56 5.26
CA LEU A 36 7.62 -12.41 4.39
C LEU A 36 8.22 -11.26 5.20
N MET A 37 9.41 -10.78 4.81
CA MET A 37 9.96 -9.54 5.33
C MET A 37 9.66 -8.41 4.36
N ILE A 38 8.91 -7.42 4.83
CA ILE A 38 8.57 -6.19 4.14
C ILE A 38 9.53 -5.11 4.60
N MET A 39 10.02 -4.31 3.66
CA MET A 39 10.94 -3.21 3.94
C MET A 39 10.76 -2.05 2.95
N SER A 40 11.33 -0.91 3.32
CA SER A 40 11.48 0.26 2.48
C SER A 40 12.93 0.32 1.97
N ARG A 41 13.12 0.37 0.64
CA ARG A 41 14.42 0.54 0.00
C ARG A 41 14.62 2.02 -0.33
N GLN A 42 15.68 2.62 0.22
CA GLN A 42 16.07 4.00 -0.02
C GLN A 42 17.45 4.06 -0.64
N GLN A 43 17.58 4.83 -1.72
CA GLN A 43 18.87 5.13 -2.34
C GLN A 43 19.30 6.53 -1.93
N LYS A 44 20.50 6.65 -1.36
CA LYS A 44 21.07 7.91 -0.88
C LYS A 44 22.40 8.15 -1.55
N ARG A 45 22.74 9.43 -1.80
CA ARG A 45 24.07 9.81 -2.29
C ARG A 45 24.89 10.36 -1.13
N ARG A 46 26.11 9.84 -0.94
CA ARG A 46 27.06 10.36 0.05
C ARG A 46 28.47 10.42 -0.53
N PRO A 47 29.32 11.36 -0.10
CA PRO A 47 30.74 11.33 -0.41
C PRO A 47 31.39 10.10 0.24
N GLY A 48 32.34 9.49 -0.48
CA GLY A 48 33.11 8.36 -0.01
C GLY A 48 34.42 8.24 -0.78
N HIS A 49 35.12 7.12 -0.60
CA HIS A 49 36.38 6.85 -1.29
C HIS A 49 36.19 5.73 -2.33
N ARG A 50 36.85 5.86 -3.47
CA ARG A 50 36.87 4.84 -4.53
C ARG A 50 38.32 4.44 -4.81
N LEU A 51 38.58 3.14 -4.89
CA LEU A 51 39.85 2.62 -5.37
C LEU A 51 39.85 2.65 -6.90
N ASN A 52 40.87 3.23 -7.52
CA ASN A 52 41.10 3.20 -8.96
C ASN A 52 42.52 2.68 -9.24
N GLY A 53 42.63 1.37 -9.49
CA GLY A 53 43.92 0.67 -9.48
C GLY A 53 44.54 0.75 -8.09
N ASP A 54 45.76 1.29 -7.99
CA ASP A 54 46.47 1.50 -6.71
C ASP A 54 46.18 2.86 -6.06
N ASN A 55 45.42 3.75 -6.73
CA ASN A 55 45.13 5.09 -6.23
C ASN A 55 43.78 5.17 -5.52
N ILE A 56 43.76 5.75 -4.32
CA ILE A 56 42.53 6.07 -3.60
C ILE A 56 42.06 7.47 -4.01
N GLN A 57 40.87 7.55 -4.60
CA GLN A 57 40.19 8.80 -4.87
C GLN A 57 39.21 9.13 -3.73
N TYR A 58 39.36 10.30 -3.12
CA TYR A 58 38.49 10.81 -2.06
C TYR A 58 37.33 11.65 -2.62
N ASP A 59 36.30 11.87 -1.80
CA ASP A 59 35.11 12.69 -2.09
C ASP A 59 34.32 12.30 -3.34
N VAL A 60 34.37 11.02 -3.70
CA VAL A 60 33.59 10.48 -4.80
C VAL A 60 32.15 10.27 -4.33
N MET A 61 31.19 10.85 -5.05
CA MET A 61 29.77 10.63 -4.77
C MET A 61 29.40 9.17 -5.05
N GLN A 62 28.97 8.48 -4.00
CA GLN A 62 28.59 7.07 -4.01
C GLN A 62 27.08 6.92 -3.78
N GLU A 63 26.49 5.94 -4.47
CA GLU A 63 25.11 5.54 -4.24
C GLU A 63 25.07 4.45 -3.20
N VAL A 64 24.33 4.70 -2.12
CA VAL A 64 24.21 3.82 -0.97
C VAL A 64 22.78 3.39 -0.85
N VAL A 65 22.58 2.08 -0.73
CA VAL A 65 21.26 1.50 -0.51
C VAL A 65 21.05 1.22 0.97
N VAL A 66 19.89 1.66 1.47
CA VAL A 66 19.45 1.45 2.85
C VAL A 66 18.10 0.75 2.81
N PHE A 67 17.98 -0.35 3.55
CA PHE A 67 16.72 -1.02 3.81
C PHE A 67 16.28 -0.66 5.23
N SER A 68 15.05 -0.19 5.38
CA SER A 68 14.50 0.28 6.66
C SER A 68 13.03 -0.13 6.80
N GLU A 69 12.43 0.21 7.93
CA GLU A 69 11.00 -0.05 8.19
C GLU A 69 10.64 -1.55 8.02
N HIS A 70 11.52 -2.40 8.54
CA HIS A 70 11.36 -3.84 8.47
C HIS A 70 10.08 -4.27 9.19
N HIS A 71 9.29 -5.11 8.54
CA HIS A 71 8.08 -5.70 9.09
C HIS A 71 7.96 -7.16 8.66
N LEU A 72 7.58 -8.04 9.57
CA LEU A 72 7.44 -9.46 9.30
C LEU A 72 5.98 -9.88 9.25
N ALA A 73 5.63 -10.66 8.23
CA ALA A 73 4.29 -11.15 7.99
C ALA A 73 4.30 -12.61 7.51
N ALA A 74 3.14 -13.24 7.54
CA ALA A 74 2.89 -14.58 6.98
C ALA A 74 3.92 -15.66 7.40
N PRO A 75 4.05 -15.94 8.72
CA PRO A 75 4.88 -17.06 9.17
C PRO A 75 4.34 -18.37 8.61
N ALA A 76 5.24 -19.22 8.14
CA ALA A 76 4.93 -20.49 7.48
C ALA A 76 6.03 -21.52 7.74
N ILE A 77 5.69 -22.80 7.56
CA ILE A 77 6.62 -23.92 7.77
C ILE A 77 7.59 -24.13 6.60
N ASN A 78 7.28 -23.57 5.43
CA ASN A 78 8.08 -23.67 4.21
C ASN A 78 7.87 -22.45 3.30
N GLU A 79 8.79 -22.23 2.37
CA GLU A 79 8.74 -21.12 1.42
C GLU A 79 7.48 -21.14 0.52
N ARG A 80 7.02 -22.34 0.13
CA ARG A 80 5.84 -22.50 -0.74
C ARG A 80 4.58 -21.91 -0.08
N ASP A 81 4.44 -22.12 1.22
CA ASP A 81 3.32 -21.61 2.00
C ASP A 81 3.42 -20.10 2.21
N THR A 82 4.62 -19.55 2.43
CA THR A 82 4.83 -18.08 2.41
C THR A 82 4.45 -17.48 1.05
N ARG A 83 4.86 -18.09 -0.06
CA ARG A 83 4.47 -17.65 -1.41
C ARG A 83 2.96 -17.77 -1.65
N LYS A 84 2.30 -18.78 -1.06
CA LYS A 84 0.84 -18.92 -1.13
C LYS A 84 0.16 -17.80 -0.37
N ALA A 85 0.59 -17.52 0.86
CA ALA A 85 0.07 -16.41 1.66
C ALA A 85 0.23 -15.07 0.92
N LEU A 86 1.35 -14.89 0.22
CA LEU A 86 1.59 -13.74 -0.63
C LEU A 86 0.54 -13.59 -1.72
N ARG A 87 0.33 -14.64 -2.53
CA ARG A 87 -0.67 -14.63 -3.60
C ARG A 87 -2.07 -14.37 -3.07
N THR A 88 -2.44 -14.95 -1.93
CA THR A 88 -3.74 -14.71 -1.29
C THR A 88 -3.89 -13.25 -0.89
N ARG A 89 -2.85 -12.64 -0.33
CA ARG A 89 -2.87 -11.22 0.04
C ARG A 89 -3.01 -10.33 -1.19
N GLU A 90 -2.23 -10.56 -2.24
CA GLU A 90 -2.33 -9.79 -3.48
C GLU A 90 -3.69 -9.95 -4.16
N PHE A 91 -4.26 -11.16 -4.14
CA PHE A 91 -5.62 -11.38 -4.62
C PHE A 91 -6.64 -10.59 -3.79
N GLY A 92 -6.49 -10.54 -2.47
CA GLY A 92 -7.31 -9.70 -1.60
C GLY A 92 -7.22 -8.21 -1.95
N HIS A 93 -6.04 -7.73 -2.35
CA HIS A 93 -5.87 -6.36 -2.85
C HIS A 93 -6.63 -6.11 -4.15
N LEU A 94 -6.64 -7.06 -5.09
CA LEU A 94 -7.45 -6.97 -6.32
C LEU A 94 -8.95 -6.91 -6.00
N VAL A 95 -9.43 -7.73 -5.07
CA VAL A 95 -10.84 -7.69 -4.64
C VAL A 95 -11.18 -6.34 -4.00
N SER A 96 -10.32 -5.83 -3.12
CA SER A 96 -10.51 -4.51 -2.50
C SER A 96 -10.54 -3.39 -3.54
N GLU A 97 -9.79 -3.50 -4.62
CA GLU A 97 -9.82 -2.52 -5.72
C GLU A 97 -11.16 -2.56 -6.47
N ALA A 98 -11.71 -3.75 -6.73
CA ALA A 98 -13.06 -3.89 -7.27
C ALA A 98 -14.11 -3.26 -6.34
N GLU A 99 -14.02 -3.49 -5.03
CA GLU A 99 -14.91 -2.87 -4.03
C GLU A 99 -14.83 -1.34 -4.06
N LYS A 100 -13.63 -0.77 -4.16
CA LYS A 100 -13.44 0.69 -4.28
C LYS A 100 -14.07 1.23 -5.56
N ARG A 101 -13.93 0.55 -6.70
CA ARG A 101 -14.57 0.95 -7.96
C ARG A 101 -16.09 0.98 -7.80
N VAL A 102 -16.69 -0.05 -7.19
CA VAL A 102 -18.13 -0.09 -6.87
C VAL A 102 -18.55 1.07 -5.97
N ALA A 103 -17.79 1.33 -4.90
CA ALA A 103 -18.06 2.44 -3.98
C ALA A 103 -18.00 3.78 -4.73
N GLY A 104 -17.00 3.99 -5.58
CA GLY A 104 -16.87 5.19 -6.42
C GLY A 104 -18.02 5.37 -7.40
N HIS A 105 -18.54 4.30 -8.00
CA HIS A 105 -19.75 4.37 -8.81
C HIS A 105 -20.99 4.79 -8.01
N THR A 106 -21.13 4.25 -6.80
CA THR A 106 -22.25 4.58 -5.90
C THR A 106 -22.18 6.04 -5.46
N GLU A 107 -21.00 6.51 -5.08
CA GLU A 107 -20.75 7.90 -4.71
C GLU A 107 -21.01 8.86 -5.87
N ARG A 108 -20.51 8.53 -7.07
CA ARG A 108 -20.76 9.33 -8.29
C ARG A 108 -22.24 9.47 -8.57
N LYS A 109 -23.01 8.38 -8.46
CA LYS A 109 -24.47 8.40 -8.64
C LYS A 109 -25.15 9.31 -7.61
N ALA A 110 -24.77 9.21 -6.34
CA ALA A 110 -25.29 10.08 -5.28
C ALA A 110 -24.94 11.55 -5.53
N GLY A 111 -23.71 11.85 -5.96
CA GLY A 111 -23.27 13.19 -6.32
C GLY A 111 -24.09 13.80 -7.45
N LEU A 112 -24.34 13.03 -8.52
CA LEU A 112 -25.19 13.46 -9.63
C LEU A 112 -26.63 13.72 -9.19
N GLN A 113 -27.20 12.88 -8.32
CA GLN A 113 -28.54 13.09 -7.77
C GLN A 113 -28.63 14.38 -6.94
N ARG A 114 -27.62 14.66 -6.10
CA ARG A 114 -27.53 15.93 -5.35
C ARG A 114 -27.46 17.13 -6.31
N ARG A 115 -26.62 17.05 -7.35
CA ARG A 115 -26.51 18.10 -8.38
C ARG A 115 -27.84 18.36 -9.09
N ARG A 116 -28.58 17.29 -9.43
CA ARG A 116 -29.93 17.42 -10.04
C ARG A 116 -30.87 18.22 -9.16
N ILE A 117 -30.94 17.89 -7.86
CA ILE A 117 -31.80 18.58 -6.89
C ILE A 117 -31.40 20.07 -6.78
N GLN A 118 -30.10 20.36 -6.69
CA GLN A 118 -29.59 21.73 -6.65
C GLN A 118 -29.97 22.53 -7.91
N LEU A 119 -29.81 21.96 -9.10
CA LEU A 119 -30.17 22.61 -10.36
C LEU A 119 -31.69 22.87 -10.45
N GLN A 120 -32.52 21.92 -9.99
CA GLN A 120 -33.97 22.09 -9.94
C GLN A 120 -34.38 23.21 -8.96
N MET A 121 -33.73 23.32 -7.80
CA MET A 121 -33.96 24.41 -6.86
C MET A 121 -33.57 25.78 -7.46
N LYS A 122 -32.41 25.87 -8.13
CA LYS A 122 -31.97 27.09 -8.81
C LYS A 122 -32.96 27.54 -9.90
N LEU A 123 -33.45 26.60 -10.71
CA LEU A 123 -34.47 26.91 -11.73
C LEU A 123 -35.78 27.39 -11.12
N LYS A 124 -36.23 26.79 -10.02
CA LYS A 124 -37.43 27.24 -9.29
C LYS A 124 -37.27 28.64 -8.72
N SER A 125 -36.10 28.96 -8.14
CA SER A 125 -35.77 30.29 -7.63
C SER A 125 -35.80 31.36 -8.72
N LEU A 126 -35.18 31.09 -9.88
CA LEU A 126 -35.24 32.01 -11.04
C LEU A 126 -36.67 32.20 -11.56
N ALA A 127 -37.46 31.12 -11.64
CA ALA A 127 -38.85 31.21 -12.08
C ALA A 127 -39.75 31.97 -11.09
N ALA A 128 -39.43 31.92 -9.79
CA ALA A 128 -40.14 32.65 -8.75
C ALA A 128 -39.74 34.13 -8.66
N GLY A 129 -38.76 34.60 -9.46
CA GLY A 129 -38.28 35.97 -9.41
C GLY A 129 -37.68 36.35 -8.05
N ALA A 130 -37.00 35.40 -7.38
CA ALA A 130 -36.38 35.63 -6.09
C ALA A 130 -35.19 36.61 -6.24
N GLU A 131 -35.48 37.91 -6.23
CA GLU A 131 -34.50 38.95 -5.94
C GLU A 131 -34.10 38.91 -4.46
N PRO A 132 -32.88 39.35 -4.10
CA PRO A 132 -32.47 39.46 -2.71
C PRO A 132 -33.49 40.30 -1.94
N ALA A 133 -33.92 39.82 -0.75
CA ALA A 133 -34.87 40.56 0.05
C ALA A 133 -34.25 41.85 0.63
N ASP A 134 -32.91 41.88 0.72
CA ASP A 134 -32.12 43.01 1.19
C ASP A 134 -31.00 43.34 0.17
N PRO A 135 -30.84 44.60 -0.28
CA PRO A 135 -29.73 45.02 -1.15
C PRO A 135 -28.34 44.88 -0.52
N ALA A 136 -28.23 44.59 0.78
CA ALA A 136 -26.98 44.23 1.45
C ALA A 136 -26.63 42.73 1.37
N GLU A 137 -27.55 41.87 0.92
CA GLU A 137 -27.27 40.44 0.71
C GLU A 137 -26.37 40.23 -0.50
N GLU A 138 -25.37 39.37 -0.36
CA GLU A 138 -24.57 38.93 -1.50
C GLU A 138 -25.48 38.30 -2.56
N PRO A 139 -25.27 38.63 -3.86
CA PRO A 139 -26.04 38.01 -4.92
C PRO A 139 -25.92 36.49 -4.82
N PRO A 140 -27.00 35.73 -5.09
CA PRO A 140 -26.92 34.28 -5.07
C PRO A 140 -25.77 33.79 -5.97
N GLU A 141 -25.09 32.70 -5.59
CA GLU A 141 -23.95 32.09 -6.33
C GLU A 141 -24.24 31.80 -7.83
N PHE A 142 -25.50 31.81 -8.24
CA PHE A 142 -25.97 31.58 -9.60
C PHE A 142 -26.38 32.86 -10.33
N ALA A 143 -26.15 34.04 -9.75
CA ALA A 143 -26.33 35.33 -10.39
C ALA A 143 -25.49 35.38 -11.67
N GLY A 144 -26.15 35.63 -12.81
CA GLY A 144 -25.54 35.59 -14.15
C GLY A 144 -25.75 34.29 -14.93
N GLN A 145 -26.30 33.23 -14.33
CA GLN A 145 -26.71 32.03 -15.07
C GLN A 145 -28.13 32.18 -15.62
N THR A 146 -28.33 31.81 -16.88
CA THR A 146 -29.65 31.83 -17.51
C THR A 146 -30.43 30.55 -17.23
N ALA A 147 -31.77 30.64 -17.21
CA ALA A 147 -32.65 29.47 -17.10
C ALA A 147 -32.37 28.42 -18.19
N ALA A 148 -32.00 28.87 -19.41
CA ALA A 148 -31.61 27.99 -20.51
C ALA A 148 -30.32 27.20 -20.18
N SER A 149 -29.28 27.87 -19.65
CA SER A 149 -28.03 27.22 -19.25
C SER A 149 -28.25 26.19 -18.14
N LEU A 150 -28.99 26.54 -17.09
CA LEU A 150 -29.31 25.63 -15.99
C LEU A 150 -30.16 24.43 -16.45
N SER A 151 -31.11 24.66 -17.36
CA SER A 151 -31.92 23.60 -17.97
C SER A 151 -31.07 22.64 -18.79
N GLN A 152 -30.07 23.15 -19.52
CA GLN A 152 -29.14 22.30 -20.26
C GLN A 152 -28.29 21.45 -19.31
N GLN A 153 -27.70 22.06 -18.28
CA GLN A 153 -26.93 21.32 -17.26
C GLN A 153 -27.78 20.25 -16.55
N LEU A 154 -29.07 20.52 -16.34
CA LEU A 154 -30.00 19.55 -15.75
C LEU A 154 -30.19 18.34 -16.67
N ARG A 155 -30.42 18.56 -17.98
CA ARG A 155 -30.54 17.47 -18.97
C ARG A 155 -29.27 16.64 -19.08
N ASP A 156 -28.11 17.29 -19.05
CA ASP A 156 -26.81 16.62 -19.08
C ASP A 156 -26.63 15.76 -17.83
N THR A 157 -26.94 16.31 -16.66
CA THR A 157 -26.91 15.59 -15.37
C THR A 157 -27.89 14.40 -15.36
N GLU A 158 -29.10 14.55 -15.89
CA GLU A 158 -30.08 13.47 -15.99
C GLU A 158 -29.61 12.35 -16.93
N THR A 159 -28.93 12.71 -18.03
CA THR A 159 -28.30 11.76 -18.93
C THR A 159 -27.19 10.98 -18.23
N GLU A 160 -26.34 11.65 -17.45
CA GLU A 160 -25.31 11.00 -16.64
C GLU A 160 -25.90 10.09 -15.55
N ILE A 161 -26.98 10.52 -14.87
CA ILE A 161 -27.70 9.68 -13.89
C ILE A 161 -28.25 8.43 -14.56
N SER A 162 -28.83 8.55 -15.76
CA SER A 162 -29.36 7.41 -16.50
C SER A 162 -28.27 6.39 -16.81
N LYS A 163 -27.12 6.85 -17.34
CA LYS A 163 -25.94 6.01 -17.60
C LYS A 163 -25.42 5.35 -16.32
N ALA A 164 -25.19 6.13 -15.26
CA ALA A 164 -24.70 5.61 -13.98
C ALA A 164 -25.70 4.64 -13.30
N SER A 165 -26.99 4.77 -13.60
CA SER A 165 -28.02 3.87 -13.08
C SER A 165 -28.10 2.57 -13.85
N GLN A 166 -27.60 2.51 -15.09
CA GLN A 166 -27.49 1.28 -15.88
C GLN A 166 -26.31 0.40 -15.44
N SER A 167 -25.25 1.00 -14.91
CA SER A 167 -24.15 0.27 -14.28
C SER A 167 -24.58 -0.37 -12.96
N PHE A 168 -24.05 -1.57 -12.67
CA PHE A 168 -24.26 -2.29 -11.39
C PHE A 168 -25.74 -2.54 -11.03
N LYS A 169 -26.56 -2.91 -12.02
CA LYS A 169 -27.96 -3.30 -11.82
C LYS A 169 -28.12 -4.77 -11.46
N THR A 170 -27.22 -5.62 -11.93
CA THR A 170 -27.29 -7.08 -11.82
C THR A 170 -26.03 -7.61 -11.17
N ILE A 171 -26.10 -8.83 -10.62
CA ILE A 171 -24.92 -9.51 -10.08
C ILE A 171 -23.84 -9.73 -11.15
N ASN A 172 -24.24 -9.89 -12.42
CA ASN A 172 -23.30 -10.06 -13.53
C ASN A 172 -22.44 -8.80 -13.72
N ASP A 173 -23.00 -7.61 -13.54
CA ASP A 173 -22.23 -6.35 -13.64
C ASP A 173 -21.10 -6.30 -12.60
N TYR A 174 -21.33 -6.82 -11.39
CA TYR A 174 -20.31 -6.91 -10.35
C TYR A 174 -19.27 -8.00 -10.66
N LEU A 175 -19.70 -9.14 -11.22
CA LEU A 175 -18.80 -10.21 -11.63
C LEU A 175 -17.94 -9.81 -12.83
N ASP A 176 -18.50 -9.06 -13.77
CA ASP A 176 -17.79 -8.52 -14.93
C ASP A 176 -16.73 -7.51 -14.50
N LEU A 177 -17.04 -6.63 -13.53
CA LEU A 177 -16.03 -5.76 -12.93
C LEU A 177 -14.92 -6.56 -12.25
N LEU A 178 -15.27 -7.59 -11.48
CA LEU A 178 -14.28 -8.42 -10.81
C LEU A 178 -13.39 -9.17 -11.82
N ALA A 179 -13.99 -9.68 -12.90
CA ALA A 179 -13.27 -10.30 -14.01
C ALA A 179 -12.37 -9.30 -14.74
N GLU A 180 -12.81 -8.06 -14.93
CA GLU A 180 -12.01 -6.98 -15.52
C GLU A 180 -10.78 -6.66 -14.65
N VAL A 181 -10.98 -6.49 -13.34
CA VAL A 181 -9.91 -6.19 -12.38
C VAL A 181 -8.90 -7.34 -12.29
N ILE A 182 -9.39 -8.58 -12.17
CA ILE A 182 -8.52 -9.77 -12.11
C ILE A 182 -7.86 -10.06 -13.46
N GLY A 183 -8.53 -9.73 -14.57
CA GLY A 183 -8.01 -9.88 -15.93
C GLY A 183 -6.91 -8.88 -16.26
N ASN A 184 -6.89 -7.72 -15.59
CA ASN A 184 -5.90 -6.66 -15.78
C ASN A 184 -5.18 -6.32 -14.45
N PRO A 185 -4.53 -7.31 -13.80
CA PRO A 185 -3.97 -7.10 -12.47
C PRO A 185 -2.84 -6.06 -12.48
N ALA A 186 -2.11 -5.92 -13.61
CA ALA A 186 -1.02 -4.95 -13.78
C ALA A 186 -1.44 -3.48 -13.60
N GLU A 187 -2.73 -3.16 -13.80
CA GLU A 187 -3.27 -1.83 -13.54
C GLU A 187 -3.38 -1.56 -12.03
N CYS A 188 -3.62 -2.59 -11.24
CA CYS A 188 -3.85 -2.50 -9.79
C CYS A 188 -2.56 -2.74 -9.01
N CYS A 189 -1.80 -3.78 -9.39
CA CYS A 189 -0.53 -4.12 -8.79
C CYS A 189 0.45 -4.76 -9.79
N SER A 190 1.75 -4.58 -9.55
CA SER A 190 2.80 -5.24 -10.33
C SER A 190 3.86 -5.82 -9.42
N LEU A 191 4.32 -7.03 -9.73
CA LEU A 191 5.42 -7.73 -9.06
C LEU A 191 6.61 -7.82 -10.02
N SER A 192 7.78 -7.41 -9.58
CA SER A 192 9.05 -7.65 -10.28
C SER A 192 10.11 -8.15 -9.32
N ILE A 193 10.97 -9.05 -9.79
CA ILE A 193 12.15 -9.48 -9.03
C ILE A 193 13.31 -8.60 -9.48
N GLN A 194 14.00 -8.00 -8.51
CA GLN A 194 15.13 -7.11 -8.71
C GLN A 194 16.30 -7.60 -7.87
N SER A 195 17.52 -7.25 -8.27
CA SER A 195 18.72 -7.53 -7.49
C SER A 195 19.60 -6.29 -7.43
N ASP A 196 20.04 -5.92 -6.23
CA ASP A 196 21.10 -4.94 -6.02
C ASP A 196 22.43 -5.64 -5.77
N TYR A 197 23.52 -5.14 -6.37
CA TYR A 197 24.87 -5.60 -6.09
C TYR A 197 25.55 -4.59 -5.17
N LEU A 198 25.78 -4.97 -3.91
CA LEU A 198 26.31 -4.08 -2.88
C LEU A 198 27.63 -4.56 -2.30
N ASN A 199 28.54 -3.63 -2.03
CA ASN A 199 29.72 -3.93 -1.22
C ASN A 199 29.40 -3.93 0.29
N ARG A 200 30.38 -4.27 1.14
CA ARG A 200 30.22 -4.31 2.62
C ARG A 200 29.79 -2.98 3.24
N ALA A 201 30.01 -1.85 2.57
CA ALA A 201 29.58 -0.52 3.01
C ALA A 201 28.17 -0.13 2.52
N ASN A 202 27.44 -1.07 1.88
CA ASN A 202 26.16 -0.88 1.19
C ASN A 202 26.21 0.09 0.01
N VAL A 203 27.39 0.27 -0.59
CA VAL A 203 27.54 1.06 -1.81
C VAL A 203 27.22 0.18 -3.00
N MET A 204 26.42 0.70 -3.92
CA MET A 204 26.08 0.03 -5.17
C MET A 204 27.32 -0.15 -6.05
N VAL A 205 27.50 -1.35 -6.57
CA VAL A 205 28.60 -1.75 -7.45
C VAL A 205 28.04 -2.44 -8.69
N GLU A 206 28.91 -2.73 -9.67
CA GLU A 206 28.51 -3.41 -10.90
C GLU A 206 27.98 -4.82 -10.65
N GLU A 207 27.17 -5.32 -11.57
CA GLU A 207 26.68 -6.69 -11.54
C GLU A 207 27.83 -7.71 -11.45
N GLY A 208 27.66 -8.72 -10.60
CA GLY A 208 28.70 -9.71 -10.30
C GLY A 208 29.82 -9.19 -9.40
N SER A 209 29.84 -7.91 -9.06
CA SER A 209 30.72 -7.35 -8.05
C SER A 209 30.00 -7.27 -6.70
N GLY A 210 30.68 -7.64 -5.61
CA GLY A 210 30.08 -7.58 -4.26
C GLY A 210 29.02 -8.66 -4.01
N ASN A 211 28.06 -8.37 -3.12
CA ASN A 211 27.01 -9.29 -2.72
C ASN A 211 25.71 -8.95 -3.46
N GLU A 212 25.12 -9.94 -4.12
CA GLU A 212 23.78 -9.83 -4.69
C GLU A 212 22.73 -9.85 -3.58
N ILE A 213 21.79 -8.91 -3.63
CA ILE A 213 20.66 -8.82 -2.72
C ILE A 213 19.39 -8.87 -3.58
N PRO A 214 18.78 -10.06 -3.74
CA PRO A 214 17.54 -10.20 -4.47
C PRO A 214 16.36 -9.75 -3.60
N TYR A 215 15.42 -9.02 -4.20
CA TYR A 215 14.17 -8.63 -3.58
C TYR A 215 13.04 -8.56 -4.61
N ALA A 216 11.81 -8.78 -4.13
CA ALA A 216 10.61 -8.51 -4.91
C ALA A 216 10.19 -7.05 -4.70
N GLU A 217 10.09 -6.28 -5.77
CA GLU A 217 9.42 -4.99 -5.76
C GLU A 217 7.96 -5.19 -6.15
N ILE A 218 7.06 -4.74 -5.27
CA ILE A 218 5.63 -4.76 -5.51
C ILE A 218 5.08 -3.36 -5.45
N ARG A 219 4.40 -2.99 -6.53
CA ARG A 219 3.70 -1.72 -6.64
C ARG A 219 2.21 -2.00 -6.47
N ILE A 220 1.56 -1.27 -5.57
CA ILE A 220 0.10 -1.29 -5.39
C ILE A 220 -0.34 0.18 -5.44
N GLY A 221 -1.04 0.57 -6.50
CA GLY A 221 -1.28 1.99 -6.80
C GLY A 221 0.04 2.77 -6.94
N GLU A 222 0.21 3.79 -6.09
CA GLU A 222 1.43 4.62 -6.02
C GLU A 222 2.47 4.09 -5.01
N THR A 223 2.07 3.18 -4.11
CA THR A 223 2.95 2.68 -3.07
C THR A 223 3.84 1.57 -3.62
N ARG A 224 5.13 1.61 -3.25
CA ARG A 224 6.09 0.54 -3.52
C ARG A 224 6.50 -0.12 -2.23
N HIS A 225 6.44 -1.44 -2.21
CA HIS A 225 6.94 -2.26 -1.13
C HIS A 225 8.03 -3.19 -1.63
N HIS A 226 9.03 -3.43 -0.81
CA HIS A 226 10.14 -4.33 -1.12
C HIS A 226 10.06 -5.53 -0.21
N TRP A 227 9.94 -6.72 -0.77
CA TRP A 227 9.73 -7.95 -0.02
C TRP A 227 10.82 -8.96 -0.28
N VAL A 228 11.16 -9.72 0.75
CA VAL A 228 11.98 -10.93 0.65
C VAL A 228 11.35 -12.03 1.47
N ILE A 229 11.54 -13.28 1.06
CA ILE A 229 11.21 -14.41 1.92
C ILE A 229 12.44 -14.72 2.76
N VAL A 230 12.27 -14.66 4.07
CA VAL A 230 13.34 -14.96 5.03
C VAL A 230 13.09 -16.32 5.66
N LYS A 231 14.18 -17.07 5.86
CA LYS A 231 14.21 -18.22 6.75
C LYS A 231 14.73 -17.75 8.10
N TYR A 232 14.01 -18.03 9.17
CA TYR A 232 14.37 -17.63 10.53
C TYR A 232 14.33 -18.84 11.47
N PRO A 233 15.24 -18.95 12.46
CA PRO A 233 15.15 -19.99 13.47
C PRO A 233 13.97 -19.73 14.39
N LEU A 234 13.25 -20.78 14.78
CA LEU A 234 12.07 -20.64 15.64
C LEU A 234 12.42 -20.19 17.06
N SER A 235 13.70 -20.29 17.45
CA SER A 235 14.21 -19.72 18.68
C SER A 235 14.10 -18.20 18.72
N GLU A 236 14.26 -17.49 17.60
CA GLU A 236 14.22 -16.01 17.53
C GLU A 236 12.81 -15.42 17.76
N ALA A 237 11.76 -16.23 17.63
CA ALA A 237 10.39 -15.83 17.98
C ALA A 237 10.14 -15.93 19.50
N VAL A 238 11.01 -15.30 20.30
CA VAL A 238 11.00 -15.38 21.78
C VAL A 238 9.79 -14.62 22.34
N GLU A 239 9.14 -15.19 23.37
CA GLU A 239 8.19 -14.45 24.19
C GLU A 239 8.92 -13.37 24.99
N GLN A 240 8.35 -12.17 25.09
CA GLN A 240 8.93 -11.05 25.86
C GLN A 240 9.21 -11.35 27.35
N SER A 241 8.78 -12.49 27.87
CA SER A 241 8.90 -12.87 29.28
C SER A 241 10.25 -13.49 29.66
N SER A 242 11.37 -12.88 29.25
CA SER A 242 12.65 -13.20 29.91
C SER A 242 13.58 -12.02 30.07
N THR A 243 13.54 -11.00 29.22
CA THR A 243 14.40 -9.82 29.41
C THR A 243 13.79 -8.80 30.38
N ALA A 244 12.46 -8.70 30.47
CA ALA A 244 11.81 -7.88 31.51
C ALA A 244 11.99 -8.48 32.93
N ASP A 245 11.98 -9.81 33.05
CA ASP A 245 12.18 -10.50 34.34
C ASP A 245 13.67 -10.55 34.77
N LEU A 246 14.61 -10.52 33.79
CA LEU A 246 16.04 -10.40 34.09
C LEU A 246 16.43 -9.01 34.62
N PHE A 247 15.63 -7.97 34.37
CA PHE A 247 15.84 -6.66 35.01
C PHE A 247 15.25 -6.57 36.41
N HIS A 248 14.18 -7.30 36.75
CA HIS A 248 13.67 -7.33 38.12
C HIS A 248 14.53 -8.19 39.07
N ALA A 249 15.16 -9.26 38.58
CA ALA A 249 16.03 -10.11 39.41
C ALA A 249 17.40 -9.48 39.76
N VAL A 250 17.80 -8.39 39.09
CA VAL A 250 19.07 -7.68 39.34
C VAL A 250 18.90 -6.49 40.30
N TYR A 251 17.66 -6.08 40.59
CA TYR A 251 17.37 -4.97 41.52
C TYR A 251 16.68 -5.39 42.83
N ASP A 252 16.34 -6.67 43.00
CA ASP A 252 15.79 -7.24 44.26
C ASP A 252 16.76 -8.23 44.95
N ASN A 253 18.04 -7.87 45.06
CA ASN A 253 18.98 -8.41 46.08
C ASN A 253 20.01 -7.38 46.52
#